data_AF-A0A3D3SAI9-F1
#
_entry.id   AF-A0A3D3SAI9-F1
#
_cell.length_a   1.000
_cell.length_b   1.000
_cell.length_c   1.000
_cell.angle_alpha   90.00
_cell.angle_beta   90.00
_cell.angle_gamma   90.00
#
_symmetry.space_group_name_H-M   'P 1'
#
loop_
_entity.id
_entity.type
_entity.pdbx_description
1 polymer ?
#
loop_
_entity_poly.entity_id
_entity_poly.type
_entity_poly.pdbx_seq_one_letter_code
_entity_poly.pdbx_strand_id
1 'polypeptide(L)'
;MTSILFLFIFYGKMIKMRKKFFLYLLYLIILLVLASCGLYSYVSLNPPSRFYSAGLNFLELHHDLNNNDGSDQEFLGYEIFYRAYSDFNNAKRDNDLLVTANRNYLGNPDGFINYAKNLGFIRLRRKTNESTDNPPLLLITDVSPEVYYIELNTSGDWIISPTNFSDTSDDIELVRSIIPDYLTRRSFSLVANYHQGDADYEGESSPTTVSFVFFATAFGKDTASFSSIYSEGTVIDTPIQYNPSN
;
A
#
# COMPACT_ATOMS: atom_id res chain seq x y z
N MET A 1 -11.80 17.24 79.08
CA MET A 1 -12.13 16.01 78.31
C MET A 1 -12.48 16.24 76.83
N THR A 2 -12.45 17.47 76.30
CA THR A 2 -12.87 17.77 74.91
C THR A 2 -11.75 17.70 73.85
N SER A 3 -10.47 17.79 74.24
CA SER A 3 -9.33 17.81 73.29
C SER A 3 -8.93 16.44 72.71
N ILE A 4 -9.08 15.36 73.49
CA ILE A 4 -8.68 14.00 73.06
C ILE A 4 -9.68 13.43 72.03
N LEU A 5 -10.98 13.75 72.17
CA LEU A 5 -12.02 13.30 71.25
C LEU A 5 -11.87 13.91 69.86
N PHE A 6 -11.44 15.18 69.77
CA PHE A 6 -11.19 15.87 68.50
C PHE A 6 -10.02 15.25 67.73
N LEU A 7 -8.94 14.89 68.45
CA LEU A 7 -7.77 14.23 67.88
C LEU A 7 -8.11 12.85 67.31
N PHE A 8 -8.91 12.03 68.02
CA PHE A 8 -9.33 10.70 67.52
C PHE A 8 -10.23 10.79 66.28
N ILE A 9 -11.15 11.76 66.22
CA ILE A 9 -12.01 11.98 65.06
C ILE A 9 -11.19 12.45 63.84
N PHE A 10 -10.23 13.36 64.06
CA PHE A 10 -9.34 13.84 62.99
C PHE A 10 -8.42 12.73 62.47
N TYR A 11 -7.85 11.91 63.37
CA TYR A 11 -6.98 10.80 63.01
C TYR A 11 -7.74 9.69 62.25
N GLY A 12 -8.95 9.35 62.70
CA GLY A 12 -9.82 8.39 62.01
C GLY A 12 -10.25 8.88 60.62
N LYS A 13 -10.50 10.18 60.46
CA LYS A 13 -10.83 10.80 59.17
C LYS A 13 -9.62 10.81 58.22
N MET A 14 -8.41 11.09 58.72
CA MET A 14 -7.16 11.02 57.95
C MET A 14 -6.82 9.60 57.49
N ILE A 15 -7.02 8.58 58.34
CA ILE A 15 -6.82 7.17 57.96
C ILE A 15 -7.82 6.75 56.88
N LYS A 16 -9.09 7.17 56.99
CA LYS A 16 -10.10 6.93 55.94
C LYS A 16 -9.75 7.63 54.63
N MET A 17 -9.22 8.85 54.66
CA MET A 17 -8.79 9.57 53.45
C MET A 17 -7.57 8.92 52.79
N ARG A 18 -6.60 8.42 53.58
CA ARG A 18 -5.45 7.65 53.08
C ARG A 18 -5.87 6.33 52.41
N LYS A 19 -6.83 5.61 53.00
CA LYS A 19 -7.38 4.38 52.41
C LYS A 19 -8.11 4.65 51.10
N LYS A 20 -8.93 5.71 51.04
CA LYS A 20 -9.61 6.11 49.80
C LYS A 20 -8.61 6.53 48.72
N PHE A 21 -7.61 7.33 49.07
CA PHE A 21 -6.54 7.74 48.15
C PHE A 21 -5.79 6.54 47.56
N PHE A 22 -5.43 5.57 48.40
CA PHE A 22 -4.77 4.34 47.93
C PHE A 22 -5.67 3.51 47.02
N LEU A 23 -6.98 3.45 47.31
CA LEU A 23 -7.96 2.77 46.46
C LEU A 23 -8.10 3.46 45.09
N TYR A 24 -8.14 4.80 45.06
CA TYR A 24 -8.20 5.57 43.81
C TYR A 24 -6.92 5.41 42.98
N LEU A 25 -5.75 5.41 43.63
CA LEU A 25 -4.47 5.17 42.97
C LEU A 25 -4.41 3.76 42.37
N LEU A 26 -4.87 2.75 43.10
CA LEU A 26 -4.96 1.37 42.61
C LEU A 26 -5.91 1.27 41.41
N TYR A 27 -7.06 1.94 41.46
CA TYR A 27 -8.01 1.98 40.34
C TYR A 27 -7.42 2.65 39.10
N LEU A 28 -6.66 3.73 39.28
CA LEU A 28 -5.96 4.43 38.20
C LEU A 28 -4.88 3.53 37.57
N ILE A 29 -4.11 2.81 38.37
CA ILE A 29 -3.09 1.87 37.89
C ILE A 29 -3.74 0.72 37.12
N ILE A 30 -4.84 0.16 37.62
CA ILE A 30 -5.59 -0.89 36.91
C ILE A 30 -6.16 -0.35 35.59
N LEU A 31 -6.71 0.87 35.58
CA LEU A 31 -7.17 1.53 34.35
C LEU A 31 -6.03 1.76 33.35
N LEU A 32 -4.84 2.15 33.81
CA LEU A 32 -3.66 2.33 32.97
C LEU A 32 -3.14 0.99 32.41
N VAL A 33 -3.14 -0.08 33.22
CA VAL A 33 -2.72 -1.42 32.78
C VAL A 33 -3.76 -2.03 31.82
N LEU A 34 -5.05 -1.81 32.05
CA LEU A 34 -6.10 -2.21 31.12
C LEU A 34 -6.06 -1.40 29.81
N ALA A 35 -5.69 -0.11 29.87
CA ALA A 35 -5.44 0.70 28.69
C ALA A 35 -4.17 0.27 27.94
N SER A 36 -3.15 -0.28 28.62
CA SER A 36 -1.93 -0.77 27.98
C SER A 36 -2.04 -2.18 27.40
N CYS A 37 -2.93 -3.04 27.93
CA CYS A 37 -3.16 -4.40 27.42
C CYS A 37 -3.98 -4.45 26.10
N GLY A 38 -4.40 -3.31 25.56
CA GLY A 38 -5.20 -3.22 24.34
C GLY A 38 -4.51 -2.51 23.17
N LEU A 39 -3.22 -2.15 23.29
CA LEU A 39 -2.44 -1.75 22.13
C LEU A 39 -2.19 -3.02 21.31
N TYR A 40 -3.15 -3.39 20.46
CA TYR A 40 -2.90 -4.24 19.31
C TYR A 40 -1.74 -3.59 18.58
N SER A 41 -0.54 -4.14 18.75
CA SER A 41 0.51 -3.99 17.76
C SER A 41 -0.05 -4.66 16.53
N TYR A 42 -0.74 -3.89 15.68
CA TYR A 42 -1.00 -4.30 14.32
C TYR A 42 0.38 -4.60 13.75
N VAL A 43 0.73 -5.88 13.64
CA VAL A 43 1.80 -6.28 12.73
C VAL A 43 1.21 -5.97 11.37
N SER A 44 1.54 -4.78 10.87
CA SER A 44 1.15 -4.31 9.55
C SER A 44 2.23 -4.76 8.59
N LEU A 45 1.83 -5.25 7.42
CA LEU A 45 2.76 -5.36 6.30
C LEU A 45 3.48 -4.01 6.12
N ASN A 46 4.78 -4.07 5.85
CA ASN A 46 5.58 -2.89 5.56
C ASN A 46 5.46 -2.56 4.08
N PRO A 47 5.19 -1.30 3.70
CA PRO A 47 5.19 -0.90 2.30
C PRO A 47 6.57 -1.13 1.65
N PRO A 48 6.68 -1.06 0.31
CA PRO A 48 7.99 -0.99 -0.31
C PRO A 48 8.83 0.11 0.35
N SER A 49 10.07 -0.21 0.71
CA SER A 49 10.98 0.72 1.37
C SER A 49 11.25 1.95 0.49
N ARG A 50 11.24 1.76 -0.85
CA ARG A 50 11.22 2.80 -1.87
C ARG A 50 10.45 2.36 -3.10
N PHE A 51 9.82 3.31 -3.77
CA PHE A 51 9.27 3.13 -5.11
C PHE A 51 9.35 4.45 -5.88
N TYR A 52 10.15 4.50 -6.94
CA TYR A 52 10.48 5.77 -7.61
C TYR A 52 10.86 5.58 -9.08
N SER A 53 10.91 6.69 -9.83
CA SER A 53 11.42 6.73 -11.20
C SER A 53 12.95 6.79 -11.17
N ALA A 54 13.63 5.77 -11.68
CA ALA A 54 15.09 5.70 -11.71
C ALA A 54 15.70 6.28 -13.00
N GLY A 55 14.88 6.60 -13.99
CA GLY A 55 15.31 7.21 -15.24
C GLY A 55 14.18 7.35 -16.24
N LEU A 56 14.53 7.69 -17.48
CA LEU A 56 13.60 7.65 -18.61
C LEU A 56 13.16 6.20 -18.83
N ASN A 57 11.86 5.93 -18.64
CA ASN A 57 11.25 4.61 -18.81
C ASN A 57 11.66 3.52 -17.80
N PHE A 58 12.20 3.88 -16.64
CA PHE A 58 12.54 2.90 -15.59
C PHE A 58 11.99 3.30 -14.23
N LEU A 59 11.32 2.35 -13.57
CA LEU A 59 10.92 2.46 -12.16
C LEU A 59 11.68 1.42 -11.34
N GLU A 60 11.97 1.75 -10.09
CA GLU A 60 12.58 0.85 -9.12
C GLU A 60 11.66 0.66 -7.94
N LEU A 61 11.44 -0.60 -7.56
CA LEU A 61 10.75 -1.00 -6.35
C LEU A 61 11.74 -1.71 -5.42
N HIS A 62 11.92 -1.18 -4.21
CA HIS A 62 12.80 -1.74 -3.21
C HIS A 62 11.95 -2.47 -2.17
N HIS A 63 12.23 -3.76 -1.99
CA HIS A 63 11.60 -4.58 -0.97
C HIS A 63 12.00 -4.05 0.42
N ASP A 64 11.05 -4.09 1.36
CA ASP A 64 11.33 -3.86 2.77
C ASP A 64 11.61 -5.20 3.46
N LEU A 65 12.87 -5.39 3.85
CA LEU A 65 13.39 -6.61 4.49
C LEU A 65 12.78 -6.91 5.87
N ASN A 66 12.01 -5.98 6.43
CA ASN A 66 11.25 -6.22 7.66
C ASN A 66 9.90 -6.90 7.40
N ASN A 67 9.49 -7.04 6.13
CA ASN A 67 8.35 -7.90 5.81
C ASN A 67 8.73 -9.36 6.07
N ASN A 68 7.96 -10.01 6.92
CA ASN A 68 8.03 -11.42 7.23
C ASN A 68 6.63 -11.94 7.53
N ASP A 69 6.47 -13.26 7.48
CA ASP A 69 5.24 -13.88 7.95
C ASP A 69 5.11 -13.68 9.45
N GLY A 70 3.99 -13.06 9.84
CA GLY A 70 3.59 -12.90 11.23
C GLY A 70 2.73 -14.06 11.72
N SER A 71 2.39 -14.06 13.01
CA SER A 71 1.44 -15.03 13.58
C SER A 71 0.06 -14.96 12.96
N ASP A 72 -0.35 -13.76 12.55
CA ASP A 72 -1.72 -13.47 12.13
C ASP A 72 -1.82 -13.08 10.65
N GLN A 73 -0.69 -12.88 9.96
CA GLN A 73 -0.63 -12.40 8.58
C GLN A 73 0.50 -13.07 7.80
N GLU A 74 0.23 -13.41 6.55
CA GLU A 74 1.19 -13.94 5.57
C GLU A 74 1.54 -12.83 4.58
N PHE A 75 2.84 -12.53 4.41
CA PHE A 75 3.32 -11.61 3.40
C PHE A 75 3.56 -12.36 2.09
N LEU A 76 2.90 -11.94 1.02
CA LEU A 76 3.00 -12.62 -0.29
C LEU A 76 3.85 -11.82 -1.28
N GLY A 77 3.92 -10.50 -1.13
CA GLY A 77 4.75 -9.65 -1.97
C GLY A 77 4.12 -8.29 -2.23
N TYR A 78 4.20 -7.79 -3.46
CA TYR A 78 3.77 -6.42 -3.78
C TYR A 78 2.72 -6.36 -4.88
N GLU A 79 1.83 -5.39 -4.75
CA GLU A 79 0.94 -4.93 -5.81
C GLU A 79 1.32 -3.51 -6.22
N ILE A 80 1.28 -3.25 -7.53
CA ILE A 80 1.46 -1.92 -8.11
C ILE A 80 0.15 -1.52 -8.76
N PHE A 81 -0.29 -0.30 -8.48
CA PHE A 81 -1.48 0.31 -9.03
C PHE A 81 -1.09 1.48 -9.90
N TYR A 82 -1.87 1.70 -10.95
CA TYR A 82 -1.64 2.78 -11.89
C TYR A 82 -2.93 3.41 -12.39
N ARG A 83 -2.82 4.64 -12.89
CA ARG A 83 -3.81 5.30 -13.73
C ARG A 83 -3.10 6.10 -14.82
N ALA A 84 -3.63 6.05 -16.02
CA ALA A 84 -3.15 6.72 -17.21
C ALA A 84 -3.99 7.97 -17.49
N TYR A 85 -3.36 9.02 -18.00
CA TYR A 85 -3.99 10.31 -18.25
C TYR A 85 -3.53 10.88 -19.59
N SER A 86 -4.45 11.53 -20.30
CA SER A 86 -4.13 12.30 -21.51
C SER A 86 -3.39 13.61 -21.20
N ASP A 87 -3.66 14.19 -20.03
CA ASP A 87 -3.15 15.49 -19.60
C ASP A 87 -2.30 15.36 -18.34
N PHE A 88 -1.11 15.96 -18.36
CA PHE A 88 -0.16 15.90 -17.26
C PHE A 88 -0.65 16.63 -16.01
N ASN A 89 -1.39 17.73 -16.15
CA ASN A 89 -1.87 18.49 -14.99
C ASN A 89 -2.97 17.73 -14.23
N ASN A 90 -3.84 17.02 -14.96
CA ASN A 90 -4.78 16.08 -14.38
C ASN A 90 -4.04 14.96 -13.62
N ALA A 91 -3.03 14.34 -14.24
CA ALA A 91 -2.20 13.33 -13.59
C ALA A 91 -1.53 13.87 -12.32
N LYS A 92 -0.97 15.09 -12.37
CA LYS A 92 -0.30 15.73 -11.24
C LYS A 92 -1.27 16.00 -10.09
N ARG A 93 -2.48 16.48 -10.39
CA ARG A 93 -3.53 16.72 -9.40
C ARG A 93 -3.88 15.44 -8.65
N ASP A 94 -4.16 14.36 -9.38
CA ASP A 94 -4.56 13.09 -8.77
C ASP A 94 -3.39 12.43 -8.02
N ASN A 95 -2.15 12.64 -8.48
CA ASN A 95 -0.95 12.25 -7.74
C ASN A 95 -0.83 12.99 -6.40
N ASP A 96 -1.03 14.31 -6.36
CA ASP A 96 -1.01 15.10 -5.12
C ASP A 96 -2.13 14.70 -4.15
N LEU A 97 -3.32 14.41 -4.68
CA LEU A 97 -4.44 13.87 -3.90
C LEU A 97 -4.08 12.51 -3.30
N LEU A 98 -3.44 11.62 -4.08
CA LEU A 98 -3.03 10.31 -3.62
C LEU A 98 -1.96 10.39 -2.52
N VAL A 99 -0.94 11.25 -2.69
CA VAL A 99 0.08 11.50 -1.65
C VAL A 99 -0.55 12.02 -0.36
N THR A 100 -1.52 12.94 -0.48
CA THR A 100 -2.24 13.49 0.67
C THR A 100 -3.11 12.42 1.34
N ALA A 101 -3.84 11.64 0.55
CA ALA A 101 -4.69 10.57 1.04
C ALA A 101 -3.87 9.50 1.76
N ASN A 102 -2.71 9.11 1.23
CA ASN A 102 -1.84 8.13 1.86
C ASN A 102 -1.45 8.53 3.31
N ARG A 103 -1.26 9.83 3.57
CA ARG A 103 -1.02 10.37 4.93
C ARG A 103 -2.28 10.44 5.79
N ASN A 104 -3.45 10.65 5.19
CA ASN A 104 -4.72 10.74 5.92
C ASN A 104 -5.27 9.35 6.31
N TYR A 105 -4.88 8.31 5.59
CA TYR A 105 -5.29 6.92 5.81
C TYR A 105 -4.18 6.09 6.51
N LEU A 106 -3.24 6.74 7.21
CA LEU A 106 -2.24 6.03 8.02
C LEU A 106 -2.92 5.08 9.02
N GLY A 107 -2.46 3.83 9.05
CA GLY A 107 -3.09 2.75 9.82
C GLY A 107 -4.46 2.25 9.30
N ASN A 108 -4.91 2.70 8.13
CA ASN A 108 -6.10 2.18 7.43
C ASN A 108 -5.80 1.97 5.92
N PRO A 109 -4.93 1.00 5.59
CA PRO A 109 -4.49 0.75 4.22
C PRO A 109 -5.63 0.35 3.28
N ASP A 110 -6.60 -0.44 3.74
CA ASP A 110 -7.78 -0.79 2.92
C ASP A 110 -8.61 0.44 2.54
N GLY A 111 -8.73 1.41 3.47
CA GLY A 111 -9.35 2.69 3.21
C GLY A 111 -8.64 3.48 2.10
N PHE A 112 -7.31 3.51 2.14
CA PHE A 112 -6.49 4.13 1.09
C PHE A 112 -6.67 3.43 -0.27
N ILE A 113 -6.64 2.09 -0.31
CA ILE A 113 -6.84 1.33 -1.54
C ILE A 113 -8.23 1.59 -2.14
N ASN A 114 -9.28 1.63 -1.32
CA ASN A 114 -10.63 1.95 -1.78
C ASN A 114 -10.74 3.39 -2.30
N TYR A 115 -10.08 4.35 -1.64
CA TYR A 115 -10.00 5.72 -2.13
C TYR A 115 -9.31 5.80 -3.51
N ALA A 116 -8.16 5.14 -3.67
CA ALA A 116 -7.43 5.12 -4.94
C ALA A 116 -8.25 4.45 -6.06
N LYS A 117 -8.95 3.35 -5.78
CA LYS A 117 -9.87 2.71 -6.74
C LYS A 117 -11.01 3.62 -7.15
N ASN A 118 -11.56 4.42 -6.24
CA ASN A 118 -12.60 5.40 -6.55
C ASN A 118 -12.06 6.56 -7.43
N LEU A 119 -10.76 6.85 -7.35
CA LEU A 119 -10.06 7.72 -8.29
C LEU A 119 -9.70 7.00 -9.61
N GLY A 120 -10.17 5.79 -9.87
CA GLY A 120 -9.91 5.05 -11.11
C GLY A 120 -8.54 4.38 -11.19
N PHE A 121 -7.79 4.29 -10.08
CA PHE A 121 -6.54 3.52 -10.08
C PHE A 121 -6.85 2.03 -10.13
N ILE A 122 -6.15 1.33 -11.02
CA ILE A 122 -6.31 -0.12 -11.17
C ILE A 122 -4.99 -0.83 -10.97
N ARG A 123 -5.08 -2.09 -10.59
CA ARG A 123 -3.91 -2.93 -10.35
C ARG A 123 -3.24 -3.30 -11.67
N LEU A 124 -1.92 -3.15 -11.73
CA LEU A 124 -1.07 -3.65 -12.80
C LEU A 124 -1.05 -5.20 -12.79
N ARG A 125 -1.10 -5.81 -13.97
CA ARG A 125 -1.30 -7.27 -14.10
C ARG A 125 -0.17 -7.91 -14.89
N ARG A 126 0.16 -9.13 -14.48
CA ARG A 126 1.02 -10.04 -15.26
C ARG A 126 0.32 -10.46 -16.54
N LYS A 127 1.07 -10.60 -17.62
CA LYS A 127 0.64 -11.23 -18.87
C LYS A 127 0.66 -12.76 -18.70
N THR A 128 -0.30 -13.31 -17.98
CA THR A 128 -0.45 -14.77 -17.84
C THR A 128 -1.45 -15.33 -18.85
N ASN A 129 -1.25 -16.58 -19.26
CA ASN A 129 -2.26 -17.35 -20.01
C ASN A 129 -3.23 -18.11 -19.08
N GLU A 130 -2.95 -18.14 -17.77
CA GLU A 130 -3.70 -18.93 -16.79
C GLU A 130 -4.68 -18.05 -16.00
N SER A 131 -5.94 -18.49 -15.96
CA SER A 131 -7.10 -17.69 -15.54
C SER A 131 -7.51 -17.87 -14.07
N THR A 132 -6.86 -18.77 -13.32
CA THR A 132 -7.44 -19.26 -12.06
C THR A 132 -6.75 -18.75 -10.79
N ASP A 133 -5.46 -18.46 -10.83
CA ASP A 133 -4.75 -17.87 -9.69
C ASP A 133 -4.35 -16.43 -10.02
N ASN A 134 -4.77 -15.50 -9.18
CA ASN A 134 -4.41 -14.08 -9.28
C ASN A 134 -3.36 -13.76 -8.20
N PRO A 135 -2.13 -14.31 -8.30
CA PRO A 135 -1.07 -14.07 -7.32
C PRO A 135 -0.78 -12.57 -7.21
N PRO A 136 -0.11 -12.08 -6.15
CA PRO A 136 0.39 -10.70 -6.13
C PRO A 136 1.20 -10.40 -7.39
N LEU A 137 1.30 -9.12 -7.75
CA LEU A 137 2.02 -8.73 -8.97
C LEU A 137 3.49 -9.17 -8.87
N LEU A 138 4.11 -8.93 -7.72
CA LEU A 138 5.43 -9.46 -7.38
C LEU A 138 5.26 -10.43 -6.24
N LEU A 139 5.66 -11.68 -6.46
CA LEU A 139 5.71 -12.68 -5.39
C LEU A 139 7.09 -12.54 -4.75
N ILE A 140 7.13 -12.32 -3.44
CA ILE A 140 8.38 -12.21 -2.70
C ILE A 140 8.56 -13.49 -1.88
N THR A 141 9.78 -14.04 -1.93
CA THR A 141 10.21 -15.23 -1.21
C THR A 141 11.56 -14.96 -0.55
N ASP A 142 12.04 -15.85 0.30
CA ASP A 142 13.33 -15.70 1.00
C ASP A 142 14.55 -15.55 0.08
N VAL A 143 14.44 -15.95 -1.19
CA VAL A 143 15.50 -15.86 -2.20
C VAL A 143 15.29 -14.71 -3.19
N SER A 144 14.26 -13.90 -2.99
CA SER A 144 13.96 -12.75 -3.84
C SER A 144 15.02 -11.66 -3.72
N PRO A 145 15.30 -10.92 -4.80
CA PRO A 145 16.18 -9.74 -4.72
C PRO A 145 15.56 -8.63 -3.87
N GLU A 146 16.43 -7.76 -3.38
CA GLU A 146 16.02 -6.55 -2.66
C GLU A 146 15.41 -5.49 -3.59
N VAL A 147 15.78 -5.50 -4.87
CA VAL A 147 15.38 -4.48 -5.85
C VAL A 147 14.77 -5.15 -7.08
N TYR A 148 13.65 -4.60 -7.54
CA TYR A 148 13.02 -4.95 -8.80
C TYR A 148 12.98 -3.74 -9.71
N TYR A 149 13.25 -3.99 -10.99
CA TYR A 149 13.30 -2.98 -12.04
C TYR A 149 12.08 -3.15 -12.93
N ILE A 150 11.31 -2.08 -13.12
CA ILE A 150 10.16 -2.05 -14.03
C ILE A 150 10.57 -1.24 -15.26
N GLU A 151 10.76 -1.93 -16.37
CA GLU A 151 11.10 -1.34 -17.66
C GLU A 151 9.83 -0.99 -18.43
N LEU A 152 9.65 0.30 -18.70
CA LEU A 152 8.51 0.85 -19.44
C LEU A 152 8.84 0.83 -20.94
N ASN A 153 8.94 -0.37 -21.52
CA ASN A 153 9.25 -0.58 -22.93
C ASN A 153 8.27 0.14 -23.86
N THR A 154 8.80 0.85 -24.84
CA THR A 154 8.02 1.61 -25.84
C THR A 154 7.78 0.85 -27.14
N SER A 155 8.43 -0.30 -27.32
CA SER A 155 8.30 -1.17 -28.51
C SER A 155 7.90 -2.61 -28.17
N GLY A 156 7.59 -2.87 -26.90
CA GLY A 156 7.19 -4.18 -26.38
C GLY A 156 6.43 -4.06 -25.06
N ASP A 157 6.07 -5.20 -24.47
CA ASP A 157 5.42 -5.18 -23.16
C ASP A 157 6.36 -4.62 -22.09
N TRP A 158 5.78 -3.97 -21.09
CA TRP A 158 6.54 -3.58 -19.92
C TRP A 158 6.96 -4.84 -19.16
N ILE A 159 8.14 -4.80 -18.55
CA ILE A 159 8.74 -5.96 -17.90
C ILE A 159 9.10 -5.60 -16.47
N ILE A 160 8.90 -6.53 -15.54
CA ILE A 160 9.55 -6.47 -14.22
C ILE A 160 10.65 -7.51 -14.16
N SER A 161 11.86 -7.07 -13.82
CA SER A 161 13.05 -7.91 -13.73
C SER A 161 13.70 -7.81 -12.35
N PRO A 162 14.23 -8.92 -11.81
CA PRO A 162 15.01 -8.94 -10.57
C PRO A 162 16.43 -8.34 -10.75
N THR A 163 16.82 -8.05 -12.00
CA THR A 163 18.11 -7.43 -12.34
C THR A 163 17.90 -6.25 -13.27
N ASN A 164 18.91 -5.39 -13.39
CA ASN A 164 18.89 -4.19 -14.24
C ASN A 164 18.71 -4.45 -15.75
N PHE A 165 18.67 -5.71 -16.19
CA PHE A 165 18.60 -6.10 -17.59
C PHE A 165 17.55 -7.20 -17.80
N SER A 166 16.63 -6.97 -18.73
CA SER A 166 15.61 -7.92 -19.17
C SER A 166 16.22 -8.95 -20.12
N ASP A 167 16.70 -10.06 -19.57
CA ASP A 167 17.19 -11.21 -20.38
C ASP A 167 17.11 -12.53 -19.60
N THR A 168 16.22 -12.61 -18.61
CA THR A 168 16.15 -13.76 -17.68
C THR A 168 14.81 -14.48 -17.78
N SER A 169 14.80 -15.79 -17.47
CA SER A 169 13.58 -16.60 -17.40
C SER A 169 12.57 -16.12 -16.33
N ASP A 170 12.97 -15.19 -15.49
CA ASP A 170 12.23 -14.72 -14.32
C ASP A 170 11.53 -13.37 -14.58
N ASP A 171 11.66 -12.85 -15.80
CA ASP A 171 11.03 -11.60 -16.24
C ASP A 171 9.51 -11.72 -16.24
N ILE A 172 8.84 -10.72 -15.67
CA ILE A 172 7.39 -10.66 -15.59
C ILE A 172 6.89 -9.65 -16.63
N GLU A 173 6.31 -10.17 -17.71
CA GLU A 173 5.61 -9.34 -18.70
C GLU A 173 4.34 -8.74 -18.10
N LEU A 174 4.07 -7.48 -18.44
CA LEU A 174 2.98 -6.68 -17.89
C LEU A 174 1.99 -6.25 -18.98
N VAL A 175 0.72 -6.18 -18.60
CA VAL A 175 -0.38 -5.77 -19.49
C VAL A 175 -1.36 -4.85 -18.80
N ARG A 176 -2.05 -4.04 -19.60
CA ARG A 176 -3.13 -3.18 -19.14
C ARG A 176 -4.30 -4.03 -18.66
N SER A 177 -4.85 -3.68 -17.50
CA SER A 177 -6.01 -4.35 -16.93
C SER A 177 -7.31 -3.73 -17.47
N ILE A 178 -7.65 -4.06 -18.71
CA ILE A 178 -8.97 -3.75 -19.26
C ILE A 178 -9.96 -4.81 -18.73
N ILE A 179 -11.11 -4.36 -18.21
CA ILE A 179 -12.30 -5.13 -17.70
C ILE A 179 -12.54 -6.47 -18.45
N PRO A 180 -13.10 -7.53 -17.82
CA PRO A 180 -12.63 -8.91 -17.88
C PRO A 180 -13.01 -9.63 -19.17
N ASP A 181 -12.52 -9.15 -20.30
CA ASP A 181 -12.36 -9.99 -21.48
C ASP A 181 -10.90 -10.46 -21.50
N TYR A 182 -10.68 -11.62 -20.88
CA TYR A 182 -9.36 -12.27 -20.76
C TYR A 182 -8.67 -12.47 -22.13
N LEU A 183 -9.42 -12.31 -23.22
CA LEU A 183 -8.97 -12.51 -24.59
C LEU A 183 -8.26 -11.28 -25.21
N THR A 184 -8.33 -10.09 -24.59
CA THR A 184 -7.74 -8.86 -25.16
C THR A 184 -6.92 -8.05 -24.17
N ARG A 185 -6.08 -8.70 -23.34
CA ARG A 185 -5.05 -8.00 -22.55
C ARG A 185 -4.15 -7.21 -23.49
N ARG A 186 -4.14 -5.87 -23.37
CA ARG A 186 -3.40 -4.99 -24.27
C ARG A 186 -2.04 -4.63 -23.68
N SER A 187 -1.03 -4.66 -24.54
CA SER A 187 0.27 -4.06 -24.27
C SER A 187 0.15 -2.57 -23.96
N PHE A 188 1.05 -2.05 -23.13
CA PHE A 188 1.18 -0.62 -22.88
C PHE A 188 1.75 0.15 -24.08
N SER A 189 2.45 -0.53 -25.01
CA SER A 189 3.02 0.03 -26.26
C SER A 189 2.36 -0.52 -27.53
N LEU A 190 2.31 -1.85 -27.71
CA LEU A 190 2.00 -2.49 -28.99
C LEU A 190 0.54 -2.35 -29.45
N VAL A 191 -0.39 -2.13 -28.51
CA VAL A 191 -1.83 -1.95 -28.78
C VAL A 191 -2.37 -0.74 -27.99
N ALA A 192 -1.51 0.27 -27.81
CA ALA A 192 -1.67 1.43 -26.95
C ALA A 192 -2.70 2.46 -27.44
N ASN A 193 -3.85 2.02 -27.93
CA ASN A 193 -4.96 2.92 -28.18
C ASN A 193 -5.66 3.16 -26.84
N TYR A 194 -5.29 4.25 -26.16
CA TYR A 194 -5.96 4.72 -24.95
C TYR A 194 -7.23 5.46 -25.35
N HIS A 195 -8.38 4.92 -24.98
CA HIS A 195 -9.67 5.47 -25.38
C HIS A 195 -10.46 5.98 -24.19
N GLN A 196 -11.26 7.01 -24.43
CA GLN A 196 -12.25 7.44 -23.46
C GLN A 196 -13.13 6.25 -23.03
N GLY A 197 -13.22 6.03 -21.72
CA GLY A 197 -13.96 4.91 -21.13
C GLY A 197 -13.13 3.67 -20.81
N ASP A 198 -11.85 3.63 -21.21
CA ASP A 198 -10.91 2.61 -20.70
C ASP A 198 -10.80 2.76 -19.16
N ALA A 199 -10.83 1.63 -18.44
CA ALA A 199 -10.92 1.63 -16.97
C ALA A 199 -9.70 2.26 -16.27
N ASP A 200 -8.53 2.20 -16.91
CA ASP A 200 -7.28 2.78 -16.43
C ASP A 200 -7.02 4.19 -16.96
N TYR A 201 -7.89 4.78 -17.78
CA TYR A 201 -7.56 5.96 -18.56
C TYR A 201 -8.51 7.13 -18.34
N GLU A 202 -7.93 8.29 -18.04
CA GLU A 202 -8.62 9.57 -18.00
C GLU A 202 -8.20 10.41 -19.22
N GLY A 203 -9.07 10.49 -20.23
CA GLY A 203 -8.82 11.30 -21.41
C GLY A 203 -9.91 11.16 -22.47
N GLU A 204 -9.96 12.13 -23.37
CA GLU A 204 -10.96 12.18 -24.45
C GLU A 204 -10.47 11.57 -25.77
N SER A 205 -9.15 11.48 -25.98
CA SER A 205 -8.52 10.92 -27.17
C SER A 205 -7.21 10.23 -26.82
N SER A 206 -6.65 9.39 -27.70
CA SER A 206 -5.36 8.73 -27.49
C SER A 206 -4.21 9.71 -27.80
N PRO A 207 -3.44 10.19 -26.82
CA PRO A 207 -2.36 11.13 -27.05
C PRO A 207 -1.10 10.42 -27.56
N THR A 208 -0.17 11.20 -28.09
CA THR A 208 1.20 10.72 -28.38
C THR A 208 1.98 10.41 -27.11
N THR A 209 1.73 11.16 -26.03
CA THR A 209 2.36 10.96 -24.72
C THR A 209 1.28 10.79 -23.67
N VAL A 210 1.39 9.72 -22.90
CA VAL A 210 0.49 9.39 -21.80
C VAL A 210 1.21 9.67 -20.48
N SER A 211 0.50 10.28 -19.53
CA SER A 211 1.03 10.48 -18.17
C SER A 211 0.50 9.38 -17.25
N PHE A 212 1.38 8.73 -16.50
CA PHE A 212 1.01 7.68 -15.55
C PHE A 212 1.25 8.13 -14.12
N VAL A 213 0.31 7.80 -13.25
CA VAL A 213 0.51 7.90 -11.80
C VAL A 213 0.59 6.49 -11.24
N PHE A 214 1.59 6.23 -10.40
CA PHE A 214 1.81 4.93 -9.79
C PHE A 214 1.87 5.01 -8.27
N PHE A 215 1.42 3.94 -7.63
CA PHE A 215 1.79 3.62 -6.26
C PHE A 215 1.91 2.11 -6.08
N ALA A 216 2.62 1.70 -5.05
CA ALA A 216 2.83 0.30 -4.69
C ALA A 216 2.46 0.06 -3.23
N THR A 217 2.08 -1.16 -2.90
CA THR A 217 1.70 -1.60 -1.54
C THR A 217 2.16 -3.05 -1.35
N ALA A 218 2.54 -3.41 -0.13
CA ALA A 218 2.69 -4.82 0.23
C ALA A 218 1.31 -5.48 0.28
N PHE A 219 1.27 -6.72 -0.14
CA PHE A 219 0.09 -7.55 -0.22
C PHE A 219 0.32 -8.85 0.53
N GLY A 220 -0.70 -9.26 1.27
CA GLY A 220 -0.68 -10.47 2.04
C GLY A 220 -2.08 -11.02 2.28
N LYS A 221 -2.15 -12.00 3.17
CA LYS A 221 -3.40 -12.56 3.66
C LYS A 221 -3.44 -12.54 5.17
N ASP A 222 -4.59 -12.17 5.71
CA ASP A 222 -4.90 -12.44 7.11
C ASP A 222 -5.10 -13.95 7.29
N THR A 223 -4.35 -14.55 8.21
CA THR A 223 -4.33 -16.02 8.39
C THR A 223 -5.61 -16.56 9.04
N ALA A 224 -6.33 -15.72 9.79
CA ALA A 224 -7.56 -16.13 10.48
C ALA A 224 -8.78 -16.10 9.56
N SER A 225 -8.88 -15.08 8.71
CA SER A 225 -10.02 -14.82 7.83
C SER A 225 -9.76 -15.13 6.36
N PHE A 226 -8.50 -15.36 5.98
CA PHE A 226 -8.03 -15.53 4.60
C PHE A 226 -8.32 -14.33 3.69
N SER A 227 -8.69 -13.17 4.26
CA SER A 227 -8.91 -11.95 3.48
C SER A 227 -7.58 -11.35 3.02
N SER A 228 -7.59 -10.76 1.82
CA SER A 228 -6.48 -9.92 1.38
C SER A 228 -6.29 -8.73 2.29
N ILE A 229 -5.03 -8.41 2.58
CA ILE A 229 -4.62 -7.25 3.37
C ILE A 229 -3.53 -6.49 2.62
N TYR A 230 -3.47 -5.19 2.87
CA TYR A 230 -2.52 -4.28 2.24
C TYR A 230 -1.71 -3.53 3.29
N SER A 231 -0.49 -3.12 2.95
CA SER A 231 0.20 -2.06 3.68
C SER A 231 -0.28 -0.69 3.24
N GLU A 232 0.23 0.35 3.90
CA GLU A 232 0.21 1.71 3.37
C GLU A 232 0.81 1.77 1.95
N GLY A 233 0.52 2.83 1.20
CA GLY A 233 1.05 3.00 -0.15
C GLY A 233 2.42 3.69 -0.18
N THR A 234 3.24 3.34 -1.15
CA THR A 234 4.40 4.13 -1.57
C THR A 234 4.08 4.72 -2.94
N VAL A 235 3.89 6.04 -3.02
CA VAL A 235 3.48 6.76 -4.24
C VAL A 235 4.73 7.31 -4.93
N ILE A 236 4.81 7.22 -6.27
CA ILE A 236 5.86 7.92 -7.01
C ILE A 236 5.56 9.42 -7.02
N ASP A 237 6.53 10.24 -6.61
CA ASP A 237 6.36 11.69 -6.37
C ASP A 237 5.94 12.52 -7.58
N THR A 238 6.13 12.02 -8.80
CA THR A 238 5.80 12.76 -10.02
C THR A 238 5.22 11.81 -11.07
N PRO A 239 4.16 12.24 -11.80
CA PRO A 239 3.63 11.45 -12.91
C PRO A 239 4.69 11.17 -13.96
N ILE A 240 4.69 9.94 -14.49
CA ILE A 240 5.63 9.47 -15.49
C ILE A 240 5.07 9.77 -16.87
N GLN A 241 5.81 10.53 -17.67
CA GLN A 241 5.46 10.73 -19.08
C GLN A 241 6.04 9.58 -19.91
N TYR A 242 5.18 8.96 -20.70
CA TYR A 242 5.51 7.79 -21.49
C TYR A 242 4.97 7.93 -22.91
N ASN A 243 5.81 7.64 -23.90
CA ASN A 243 5.41 7.65 -25.30
C ASN A 243 5.34 6.19 -25.82
N PRO A 244 4.13 5.63 -26.00
CA PRO A 244 3.95 4.25 -26.45
C PRO A 244 4.46 3.96 -27.88
N SER A 245 4.89 4.97 -28.64
CA SER A 245 5.23 4.85 -30.06
C SER A 245 6.68 5.28 -30.39
N ASN A 246 7.53 5.51 -29.38
CA ASN A 246 8.91 6.03 -29.58
C ASN A 246 10.00 5.04 -29.19
#